data_AF-A0A645G9K5-F1
#
_entry.id   AF-A0A645G9K5-F1
#
_cell.length_a   1.000
_cell.length_b   1.000
_cell.length_c   1.000
_cell.angle_alpha   90.00
_cell.angle_beta   90.00
_cell.angle_gamma   90.00
#
_symmetry.space_group_name_H-M   'P 1'
#
loop_
_entity.id
_entity.type
_entity.pdbx_description
1 polymer ?
#
loop_
_entity_poly.entity_id
_entity_poly.type
_entity_poly.pdbx_seq_one_letter_code
_entity_poly.pdbx_strand_id
1 'polypeptide(L)'
;MEQQRVEVRISFDNTALKLKPGYTLDVDIITKEKADSIYIPDKSVFDLDGKDSVFIVQNNKLELRTIECGIENDDFIEVLSGLDEGEKVVVDPESGLKPGRRVKQKP
;
A
#
# COMPACT_ATOMS: atom_id res chain seq x y z
N MET A 1 -13.00 -11.64 16.11
CA MET A 1 -11.97 -12.04 15.15
C MET A 1 -11.16 -13.14 15.79
N GLU A 2 -11.14 -14.33 15.19
CA GLU A 2 -10.37 -15.46 15.68
C GLU A 2 -8.92 -15.33 15.18
N GLN A 3 -7.96 -15.28 16.09
CA GLN A 3 -6.55 -15.16 15.72
C GLN A 3 -6.01 -16.54 15.35
N GLN A 4 -5.75 -16.79 14.07
CA GLN A 4 -5.02 -17.98 13.64
C GLN A 4 -3.52 -17.77 13.84
N ARG A 5 -2.86 -18.73 14.48
CA ARG A 5 -1.40 -18.74 14.69
C ARG A 5 -0.81 -19.91 13.95
N VAL A 6 0.27 -19.67 13.22
CA VAL A 6 1.03 -20.70 12.48
C VAL A 6 2.40 -20.84 13.13
N GLU A 7 2.83 -22.07 13.41
CA GLU A 7 4.19 -22.33 13.91
C GLU A 7 5.18 -22.21 12.75
N VAL A 8 6.21 -21.37 12.92
CA VAL A 8 7.30 -21.19 11.96
C VAL A 8 8.62 -21.55 12.65
N ARG A 9 9.44 -22.39 11.99
CA ARG A 9 10.79 -22.73 12.44
C ARG A 9 11.80 -22.13 11.47
N ILE A 10 12.72 -21.34 11.99
CA ILE A 10 13.72 -20.60 11.21
C ILE A 10 15.10 -21.10 11.62
N SER A 11 15.90 -21.47 10.62
CA SER A 11 17.32 -21.80 10.80
C SER A 11 18.17 -20.85 9.95
N PHE A 12 19.18 -20.25 10.54
CA PHE A 12 20.13 -19.37 9.86
C PHE A 12 21.54 -19.64 10.37
N ASP A 13 22.54 -19.26 9.58
CA ASP A 13 23.93 -19.29 10.00
C ASP A 13 24.18 -18.18 11.03
N ASN A 14 24.52 -18.59 12.26
CA ASN A 14 24.77 -17.68 13.36
C ASN A 14 26.26 -17.29 13.52
N THR A 15 27.13 -17.70 12.59
CA THR A 15 28.57 -17.46 12.68
C THR A 15 28.89 -15.95 12.63
N ALA A 16 28.19 -15.21 11.76
CA ALA A 16 28.34 -13.75 11.65
C ALA A 16 27.45 -12.98 12.65
N LEU A 17 26.22 -13.49 12.90
CA LEU A 17 25.20 -12.80 13.69
C LEU A 17 25.45 -12.89 15.21
N LYS A 18 26.18 -13.91 15.67
CA LYS A 18 26.57 -14.12 17.09
C LYS A 18 25.40 -13.99 18.09
N LEU A 19 24.19 -14.35 17.66
CA LEU A 19 22.98 -14.31 18.46
C LEU A 19 23.10 -15.33 19.60
N LYS A 20 22.59 -14.97 20.78
CA LYS A 20 22.62 -15.80 21.99
C LYS A 20 21.21 -16.07 22.49
N PRO A 21 20.99 -17.17 23.23
CA PRO A 21 19.71 -17.41 23.89
C PRO A 21 19.29 -16.23 24.76
N GLY A 22 17.99 -15.90 24.74
CA GLY A 22 17.42 -14.78 25.49
C GLY A 22 17.33 -13.47 24.70
N TYR A 23 17.81 -13.42 23.46
CA TYR A 23 17.59 -12.26 22.60
C TYR A 23 16.14 -12.23 22.10
N THR A 24 15.56 -11.04 22.10
CA THR A 24 14.36 -10.74 21.33
C THR A 24 14.78 -10.42 19.90
N LEU A 25 14.11 -11.02 18.93
CA LEU A 25 14.35 -10.79 17.51
C LEU A 25 13.05 -10.29 16.89
N ASP A 26 13.15 -9.23 16.10
CA ASP A 26 12.12 -8.86 15.14
C ASP A 26 12.45 -9.55 13.82
N VAL A 27 11.46 -10.23 13.24
CA VAL A 27 11.62 -11.06 12.04
C VAL A 27 10.59 -10.66 11.01
N ASP A 28 11.07 -10.17 9.87
CA ASP A 28 10.23 -9.88 8.72
C ASP A 28 10.16 -11.10 7.79
N ILE A 29 8.95 -11.52 7.42
CA ILE A 29 8.72 -12.64 6.49
C ILE A 29 8.15 -12.08 5.19
N ILE A 30 9.00 -11.97 4.16
CA ILE A 30 8.59 -11.53 2.83
C ILE A 30 7.95 -12.72 2.11
N THR A 31 6.63 -12.68 1.89
CA THR A 31 5.86 -13.78 1.26
C THR A 31 5.73 -13.64 -0.24
N LYS A 32 5.74 -12.40 -0.74
CA LYS A 32 5.73 -12.04 -2.16
C LYS A 32 6.54 -10.78 -2.35
N GLU A 33 7.24 -10.70 -3.47
CA GLU A 33 7.99 -9.53 -3.91
C GLU A 33 7.75 -9.36 -5.41
N LYS A 34 7.61 -8.12 -5.84
CA LYS A 34 7.52 -7.77 -7.25
C LYS A 34 8.28 -6.48 -7.48
N ALA A 35 9.29 -6.55 -8.34
CA ALA A 35 10.02 -5.37 -8.80
C ALA A 35 9.22 -4.66 -9.90
N ASP A 36 9.51 -3.37 -10.08
CA ASP A 36 8.99 -2.54 -11.18
C ASP A 36 7.45 -2.46 -11.24
N SER A 37 6.79 -2.24 -10.09
CA SER A 37 5.35 -1.99 -10.01
C SER A 37 5.03 -0.58 -9.47
N ILE A 38 3.87 -0.06 -9.87
CA ILE A 38 3.30 1.15 -9.26
C ILE A 38 2.59 0.71 -7.98
N TYR A 39 2.94 1.35 -6.87
CA TYR A 39 2.26 1.16 -5.60
C TYR A 39 1.87 2.51 -5.00
N ILE A 40 0.75 2.52 -4.29
CA ILE A 40 0.21 3.69 -3.60
C ILE A 40 -0.13 3.32 -2.16
N PRO A 41 -0.19 4.29 -1.23
CA PRO A 41 -0.64 4.02 0.13
C PRO A 41 -2.05 3.44 0.12
N ASP A 42 -2.29 2.37 0.90
CA ASP A 42 -3.58 1.68 1.02
C ASP A 42 -4.73 2.67 1.31
N LYS A 43 -4.46 3.65 2.19
CA LYS A 43 -5.37 4.74 2.58
C LYS A 43 -5.80 5.69 1.45
N SER A 44 -5.21 5.56 0.27
CA SER A 44 -5.59 6.36 -0.90
C SER A 44 -6.73 5.71 -1.70
N VAL A 45 -6.97 4.42 -1.48
CA VAL A 45 -7.96 3.62 -2.21
C VAL A 45 -9.27 3.57 -1.44
N PHE A 46 -10.39 3.68 -2.15
CA PHE A 46 -11.72 3.54 -1.59
C PHE A 46 -12.64 2.81 -2.56
N ASP A 47 -13.60 2.07 -2.01
CA ASP A 47 -14.66 1.46 -2.80
C ASP A 47 -15.64 2.54 -3.28
N LEU A 48 -15.91 2.54 -4.58
CA LEU A 48 -17.00 3.29 -5.18
C LEU A 48 -17.81 2.37 -6.09
N ASP A 49 -19.04 2.06 -5.65
CA ASP A 49 -19.96 1.16 -6.35
C ASP A 49 -19.37 -0.23 -6.64
N GLY A 50 -18.60 -0.79 -5.70
CA GLY A 50 -17.98 -2.11 -5.85
C GLY A 50 -16.69 -2.10 -6.68
N LYS A 51 -16.07 -0.93 -6.86
CA LYS A 51 -14.83 -0.77 -7.64
C LYS A 51 -13.80 0.04 -6.86
N ASP A 52 -12.58 -0.45 -6.83
CA ASP A 52 -11.44 0.27 -6.27
C ASP A 52 -11.18 1.55 -7.05
N SER A 53 -11.18 2.66 -6.34
CA SER A 53 -11.05 3.99 -6.92
C SER A 53 -10.12 4.87 -6.09
N VAL A 54 -9.51 5.83 -6.77
CA VAL A 54 -8.61 6.83 -6.18
C VAL A 54 -8.98 8.22 -6.68
N PHE A 55 -8.55 9.23 -5.93
CA PHE A 55 -8.49 10.59 -6.44
C PHE A 55 -7.06 10.94 -6.83
N ILE A 56 -6.86 11.38 -8.06
CA ILE A 56 -5.58 11.93 -8.53
C ILE A 56 -5.65 13.45 -8.65
N VAL A 57 -4.50 14.12 -8.60
CA VAL A 57 -4.39 15.57 -8.76
C VAL A 57 -3.81 15.88 -10.13
N GLN A 58 -4.67 16.29 -11.07
CA GLN A 58 -4.28 16.75 -12.39
C GLN A 58 -4.64 18.22 -12.57
N ASN A 59 -3.68 19.06 -12.98
CA ASN A 59 -3.89 20.50 -13.18
C ASN A 59 -4.53 21.21 -11.96
N ASN A 60 -4.10 20.84 -10.75
CA ASN A 60 -4.64 21.31 -9.46
C ASN A 60 -6.14 21.02 -9.24
N LYS A 61 -6.69 20.02 -9.93
CA LYS A 61 -8.05 19.53 -9.74
C LYS A 61 -8.04 18.05 -9.38
N LEU A 62 -9.02 17.64 -8.60
CA LEU A 62 -9.27 16.23 -8.34
C LEU A 62 -9.89 15.58 -9.57
N GLU A 63 -9.39 14.41 -9.94
CA GLU A 63 -10.00 13.53 -10.91
C GLU A 63 -10.18 12.15 -10.26
N LEU A 64 -11.37 11.59 -10.44
CA LEU A 64 -11.69 10.25 -9.94
C LEU A 64 -11.21 9.24 -10.96
N ARG A 65 -10.51 8.21 -10.49
CA ARG A 65 -10.03 7.14 -11.33
C ARG A 65 -10.30 5.78 -10.71
N THR A 66 -10.91 4.91 -11.48
CA THR A 66 -11.02 3.49 -11.14
C THR A 66 -9.68 2.82 -11.45
N ILE A 67 -9.22 1.96 -10.54
CA ILE A 67 -7.97 1.23 -10.66
C ILE A 67 -8.21 -0.26 -10.53
N GLU A 68 -7.24 -1.05 -10.96
CA GLU A 68 -7.18 -2.49 -10.70
C GLU A 68 -6.04 -2.75 -9.72
N CYS A 69 -6.35 -3.38 -8.60
CA CYS A 69 -5.40 -3.63 -7.53
C CYS A 69 -4.76 -5.03 -7.62
N GLY A 70 -3.51 -5.12 -7.18
CA GLY A 70 -2.72 -6.35 -7.16
C GLY A 70 -2.38 -6.81 -5.75
N ILE A 71 -1.09 -7.04 -5.49
CA ILE A 71 -0.59 -7.39 -4.16
C ILE A 71 -0.77 -6.21 -3.21
N GLU A 72 -1.29 -6.48 -2.01
CA GLU A 72 -1.38 -5.50 -0.92
C GLU A 72 -0.57 -5.97 0.31
N ASN A 73 -0.12 -4.99 1.09
CA ASN A 73 0.41 -5.17 2.42
C ASN A 73 -0.20 -4.12 3.37
N ASP A 74 0.30 -4.03 4.60
CA ASP A 74 -0.29 -3.17 5.64
C ASP A 74 -0.22 -1.66 5.33
N ASP A 75 0.66 -1.24 4.41
CA ASP A 75 0.90 0.19 4.12
C ASP A 75 0.61 0.56 2.65
N PHE A 76 0.71 -0.39 1.73
CA PHE A 76 0.72 -0.15 0.29
C PHE A 76 -0.07 -1.20 -0.49
N ILE A 77 -0.63 -0.75 -1.61
CA ILE A 77 -1.31 -1.59 -2.59
C ILE A 77 -0.70 -1.40 -3.97
N GLU A 78 -0.44 -2.51 -4.65
CA GLU A 78 -0.01 -2.54 -6.04
C GLU A 78 -1.17 -2.13 -6.95
N VAL A 79 -0.86 -1.32 -7.96
CA VAL A 79 -1.80 -0.91 -9.00
C VAL A 79 -1.41 -1.58 -10.30
N LEU A 80 -2.25 -2.50 -10.77
CA LEU A 80 -2.08 -3.24 -12.02
C LEU A 80 -2.48 -2.42 -13.24
N SER A 81 -3.52 -1.59 -13.12
CA SER A 81 -3.99 -0.71 -14.18
C SER A 81 -4.74 0.51 -13.64
N GLY A 82 -4.81 1.57 -14.46
CA GLY A 82 -5.55 2.79 -14.13
C GLY A 82 -4.73 3.90 -13.48
N LEU A 83 -3.42 3.73 -13.28
CA LEU A 83 -2.51 4.81 -12.89
C LEU A 83 -1.20 4.73 -13.68
N ASP A 84 -0.63 5.90 -13.96
CA ASP A 84 0.69 6.03 -14.57
C ASP A 84 1.73 6.49 -13.52
N GLU A 85 3.01 6.17 -13.80
CA GLU A 85 4.10 6.59 -12.94
C GLU A 85 4.19 8.13 -12.85
N GLY A 86 4.42 8.64 -11.63
CA GLY A 86 4.53 10.07 -11.36
C GLY A 86 3.19 10.79 -11.13
N GLU A 87 2.06 10.10 -11.27
CA GLU A 87 0.77 10.64 -10.88
C GLU A 87 0.66 10.79 -9.36
N LYS A 88 0.01 11.87 -8.92
CA LYS A 88 -0.17 12.18 -7.50
C LYS A 88 -1.56 11.76 -7.04
N VAL A 89 -1.61 10.83 -6.10
CA VAL A 89 -2.85 10.39 -5.44
C VAL A 89 -3.12 11.19 -4.17
N VAL A 90 -4.39 11.28 -3.79
CA VAL A 90 -4.83 11.84 -2.51
C VAL A 90 -4.86 10.72 -1.47
N VAL A 91 -4.06 10.87 -0.43
CA VAL A 91 -4.09 10.00 0.76
C VAL A 91 -5.20 10.47 1.70
N ASP A 92 -5.93 9.53 2.31
CA ASP A 92 -7.02 9.81 3.25
C ASP A 92 -8.07 10.80 2.69
N PRO A 93 -8.71 10.49 1.53
CA PRO A 93 -9.70 11.38 0.95
C PRO A 93 -10.91 11.59 1.88
N GLU A 94 -11.22 12.85 2.21
CA GLU A 94 -12.40 13.20 2.99
C GLU A 94 -13.69 12.70 2.31
N SER A 95 -14.64 12.22 3.11
CA SER A 95 -15.96 11.84 2.60
C SER A 95 -16.65 13.06 1.97
N GLY A 96 -17.00 12.94 0.69
CA GLY A 96 -17.64 14.02 -0.08
C GLY A 96 -16.71 14.86 -0.96
N LEU A 97 -15.45 14.47 -1.14
CA LEU A 97 -14.65 14.96 -2.26
C LEU A 97 -15.36 14.67 -3.59
N LYS A 98 -15.39 15.67 -4.47
CA LYS A 98 -16.02 15.56 -5.79
C LYS A 98 -14.96 15.79 -6.88
N PRO A 99 -15.06 15.07 -8.01
CA PRO A 99 -14.27 15.37 -9.19
C PRO A 99 -14.37 16.85 -9.58
N GLY A 100 -13.27 17.41 -10.07
CA GLY A 100 -13.16 18.80 -10.51
C GLY A 100 -12.90 19.82 -9.40
N ARG A 101 -12.94 19.43 -8.12
CA ARG A 101 -12.62 20.32 -7.00
C ARG A 101 -11.15 20.75 -7.09
N ARG A 102 -10.89 22.06 -7.00
CA ARG A 102 -9.52 22.57 -6.93
C ARG A 102 -8.91 22.25 -5.58
N VAL A 103 -7.67 21.76 -5.60
CA VAL A 103 -6.90 21.42 -4.40
C VAL A 103 -5.55 22.10 -4.43
N LYS A 104 -5.01 22.38 -3.24
CA LYS A 104 -3.63 22.79 -3.06
C LYS A 104 -2.88 21.63 -2.42
N GLN A 105 -1.76 21.25 -3.03
CA GLN A 105 -0.88 20.25 -2.45
C GLN A 105 -0.30 20.81 -1.14
N LYS A 106 -0.40 20.03 -0.07
CA LYS A 106 0.48 20.20 1.09
C LYS A 106 1.69 19.29 0.87
N PRO A 107 2.91 19.78 1.14
CA PRO A 107 4.12 18.98 1.08
C PRO A 107 4.11 17.87 2.13
#